data_AF-X1M4F4-F1
#
_entry.id   AF-X1M4F4-F1
#
_cell.length_a   1.000
_cell.length_b   1.000
_cell.length_c   1.000
_cell.angle_alpha   90.00
_cell.angle_beta   90.00
_cell.angle_gamma   90.00
#
_symmetry.space_group_name_H-M   'P 1'
#
loop_
_entity.id
_entity.type
_entity.pdbx_description
1 polymer ?
#
loop_
_entity_poly.entity_id
_entity_poly.type
_entity_poly.pdbx_seq_one_letter_code
_entity_poly.pdbx_strand_id
1 'polypeptide(L)'
;MLGHLPFFINPDAQNALIIGFGIGITASAVAEHDVGQIDCIEICPGVKDAAKFFSTFNNDVIQNPKINFIGGDGRNYILLTNKKYDIISCDPTHPTLGCNNLYTKEYFQLCKSILNENGVMCQFLPLHKLSLNEFKILIKTFSSVFPHTTVWLAHSHGILVATDHELDIDFTILRNNLQNLQDDILFDPYLFTISLLCDEDATNRFTKGATINTDNNPYLEFFTPNSIKRENWDINLSALIKFRIDPQKIITNIDDKDKLNRYLIAQKYFLNGLICKNRGDIRNLIESFKMALKINPENVETKIFLENELRQLHMLHPSY
;
A
#
# COMPACT_ATOMS: atom_id res chain seq x y z
N MET A 1 6.93 -1.32 -1.04
CA MET A 1 5.73 -1.70 -1.85
C MET A 1 5.06 -0.49 -2.50
N LEU A 2 4.63 0.55 -1.77
CA LEU A 2 3.95 1.73 -2.35
C LEU A 2 4.74 2.46 -3.44
N GLY A 3 6.07 2.50 -3.33
CA GLY A 3 6.94 3.06 -4.38
C GLY A 3 7.21 2.11 -5.56
N HIS A 4 7.28 0.79 -5.36
CA HIS A 4 7.64 -0.14 -6.44
C HIS A 4 6.43 -0.66 -7.24
N LEU A 5 5.29 -0.86 -6.58
CA LEU A 5 4.05 -1.37 -7.18
C LEU A 5 3.67 -0.69 -8.50
N PRO A 6 3.66 0.66 -8.63
CA PRO A 6 3.29 1.28 -9.89
C PRO A 6 4.24 0.96 -11.07
N PHE A 7 5.53 0.69 -10.81
CA PHE A 7 6.49 0.33 -11.86
C PHE A 7 6.38 -1.12 -12.34
N PHE A 8 5.72 -2.00 -11.59
CA PHE A 8 5.40 -3.33 -12.11
C PHE A 8 4.18 -3.32 -13.03
N ILE A 9 3.42 -2.22 -13.01
CA ILE A 9 2.23 -2.02 -13.83
C ILE A 9 2.59 -1.17 -15.05
N ASN A 10 3.35 -0.10 -14.86
CA ASN A 10 3.90 0.74 -15.91
C ASN A 10 5.43 0.80 -15.79
N PRO A 11 6.15 -0.19 -16.34
CA PRO A 11 7.62 -0.28 -16.22
C PRO A 11 8.37 0.81 -16.98
N ASP A 12 7.74 1.42 -18.00
CA ASP A 12 8.34 2.46 -18.83
C ASP A 12 8.14 3.88 -18.26
N ALA A 13 7.53 4.02 -17.08
CA ALA A 13 7.22 5.30 -16.45
C ALA A 13 8.45 6.20 -16.26
N GLN A 14 8.39 7.43 -16.78
CA GLN A 14 9.52 8.37 -16.78
C GLN A 14 9.34 9.54 -15.81
N ASN A 15 8.10 9.89 -15.46
CA ASN A 15 7.80 11.01 -14.58
C ASN A 15 6.90 10.58 -13.42
N ALA A 16 7.42 10.68 -12.20
CA ALA A 16 6.69 10.34 -10.98
C ALA A 16 6.39 11.58 -10.13
N LEU A 17 5.18 11.63 -9.57
CA LEU A 17 4.78 12.56 -8.52
C LEU A 17 4.63 11.82 -7.20
N ILE A 18 5.31 12.30 -6.17
CA ILE A 18 5.17 11.81 -4.80
C ILE A 18 4.53 12.91 -3.95
N ILE A 19 3.45 12.58 -3.25
CA ILE A 19 2.78 13.50 -2.31
C ILE A 19 2.92 12.96 -0.90
N GLY A 20 3.61 13.73 -0.05
CA GLY A 20 4.04 13.29 1.27
C GLY A 20 5.39 12.59 1.17
N PHE A 21 6.45 13.24 1.66
CA PHE A 21 7.79 12.65 1.66
C PHE A 21 7.98 11.75 2.88
N GLY A 22 7.48 12.17 4.04
CA GLY A 22 7.71 11.48 5.30
C GLY A 22 9.21 11.30 5.55
N ILE A 23 9.66 10.06 5.76
CA ILE A 23 11.10 9.76 5.91
C ILE A 23 11.78 9.31 4.61
N GLY A 24 11.09 9.40 3.46
CA GLY A 24 11.69 9.18 2.14
C GLY A 24 11.76 7.73 1.65
N ILE A 25 11.17 6.77 2.36
CA ILE A 25 11.17 5.34 1.94
C ILE A 25 10.45 5.18 0.59
N THR A 26 9.26 5.77 0.43
CA THR A 26 8.51 5.70 -0.84
C THR A 26 9.30 6.36 -1.98
N ALA A 27 9.93 7.50 -1.74
CA ALA A 27 10.78 8.16 -2.74
C ALA A 27 12.02 7.36 -3.10
N SER A 28 12.65 6.70 -2.12
CA SER A 28 13.80 5.82 -2.33
C SER A 28 13.41 4.65 -3.25
N ALA A 29 12.30 3.99 -2.94
CA ALA A 29 11.78 2.87 -3.73
C ALA A 29 11.44 3.26 -5.17
N VAL A 30 10.88 4.46 -5.39
CA VAL A 30 10.64 5.00 -6.74
C VAL A 30 11.96 5.27 -7.47
N ALA A 31 12.97 5.80 -6.77
CA ALA A 31 14.25 6.17 -7.35
C ALA A 31 15.15 4.98 -7.74
N GLU A 32 14.86 3.77 -7.24
CA GLU A 32 15.51 2.52 -7.66
C GLU A 32 15.13 2.09 -9.09
N HIS A 33 14.00 2.58 -9.61
CA HIS A 33 13.57 2.29 -10.97
C HIS A 33 14.21 3.23 -11.99
N ASP A 34 14.12 2.87 -13.27
CA ASP A 34 14.58 3.70 -14.40
C ASP A 34 13.61 4.84 -14.72
N VAL A 35 13.28 5.62 -13.69
CA VAL A 35 12.51 6.85 -13.78
C VAL A 35 13.44 8.02 -14.06
N GLY A 36 13.02 8.91 -14.96
CA GLY A 36 13.77 10.10 -15.35
C GLY A 36 13.70 11.22 -14.30
N GLN A 37 12.49 11.58 -13.87
CA GLN A 37 12.26 12.66 -12.90
C GLN A 37 11.21 12.28 -11.84
N ILE A 38 11.48 12.68 -10.60
CA ILE A 38 10.58 12.52 -9.45
C ILE A 38 10.32 13.90 -8.85
N ASP A 39 9.11 14.42 -8.97
CA ASP A 39 8.68 15.59 -8.20
C ASP A 39 8.13 15.10 -6.85
N CYS A 40 8.72 15.57 -5.74
CA CYS A 40 8.33 15.17 -4.39
C CYS A 40 7.80 16.39 -3.61
N ILE A 41 6.49 16.36 -3.30
CA ILE A 41 5.80 17.44 -2.61
C ILE A 41 5.76 17.16 -1.11
N GLU A 42 6.32 18.07 -0.32
CA GLU A 42 6.36 17.97 1.14
C GLU A 42 5.91 19.29 1.78
N ILE A 43 4.91 19.20 2.66
CA ILE A 43 4.29 20.37 3.29
C ILE A 43 5.11 20.91 4.46
N CYS A 44 5.87 20.05 5.13
CA CYS A 44 6.69 20.40 6.29
C CYS A 44 8.18 20.41 5.92
N PRO A 45 8.81 21.59 5.75
CA PRO A 45 10.22 21.67 5.33
C PRO A 45 11.18 20.89 6.24
N GLY A 46 10.92 20.88 7.55
CA GLY A 46 11.76 20.20 8.53
C GLY A 46 11.77 18.67 8.40
N VAL A 47 10.76 18.07 7.75
CA VAL A 47 10.70 16.62 7.49
C VAL A 47 11.80 16.21 6.52
N LYS A 48 12.04 17.01 5.46
CA LYS A 48 13.15 16.80 4.53
C LYS A 48 14.50 16.84 5.24
N ASP A 49 14.71 17.84 6.10
CA ASP A 49 15.97 18.01 6.83
C ASP A 49 16.22 16.87 7.83
N ALA A 50 15.15 16.30 8.39
CA ALA A 50 15.21 15.18 9.31
C ALA A 50 15.51 13.84 8.60
N ALA A 51 15.19 13.70 7.32
CA ALA A 51 15.34 12.43 6.59
C ALA A 51 16.78 11.91 6.52
N LYS A 52 17.79 12.77 6.67
CA LYS A 52 19.21 12.37 6.79
C LYS A 52 19.48 11.47 8.00
N PHE A 53 18.65 11.53 9.04
CA PHE A 53 18.76 10.65 10.21
C PHE A 53 18.18 9.24 9.95
N PHE A 54 17.56 9.04 8.78
CA PHE A 54 16.95 7.79 8.35
C PHE A 54 17.61 7.23 7.09
N SER A 55 18.86 7.64 6.82
CA SER A 55 19.64 7.24 5.63
C SER A 55 19.69 5.73 5.41
N THR A 56 19.74 4.96 6.50
CA THR A 56 19.73 3.49 6.48
C THR A 56 18.42 2.88 5.97
N PHE A 57 17.32 3.64 5.94
CA PHE A 57 16.00 3.19 5.49
C PHE A 57 15.58 3.81 4.16
N ASN A 58 16.15 4.95 3.80
CA ASN A 58 15.78 5.70 2.61
C ASN A 58 16.92 5.85 1.59
N ASN A 59 18.02 5.10 1.76
CA ASN A 59 19.17 5.10 0.85
C ASN A 59 19.72 6.50 0.51
N ASP A 60 19.71 7.40 1.50
CA ASP A 60 20.12 8.82 1.34
C ASP A 60 19.41 9.52 0.17
N VAL A 61 18.14 9.17 -0.07
CA VAL A 61 17.30 9.64 -1.18
C VAL A 61 17.29 11.16 -1.37
N ILE A 62 17.52 11.94 -0.30
CA ILE A 62 17.60 13.40 -0.36
C ILE A 62 18.74 13.92 -1.27
N GLN A 63 19.77 13.10 -1.52
CA GLN A 63 20.90 13.43 -2.40
C GLN A 63 20.70 12.90 -3.82
N ASN A 64 19.59 12.21 -4.10
CA ASN A 64 19.35 11.62 -5.41
C ASN A 64 19.05 12.71 -6.46
N PRO A 65 19.82 12.81 -7.55
CA PRO A 65 19.67 13.88 -8.54
C PRO A 65 18.37 13.79 -9.34
N LYS A 66 17.68 12.64 -9.33
CA LYS A 66 16.37 12.46 -9.98
C LYS A 66 15.24 13.18 -9.24
N ILE A 67 15.45 13.54 -7.96
CA ILE A 67 14.39 14.04 -7.08
C ILE A 67 14.42 15.56 -6.99
N ASN A 68 13.33 16.15 -7.44
CA ASN A 68 13.03 17.55 -7.29
C ASN A 68 12.07 17.76 -6.11
N PHE A 69 12.59 18.28 -5.00
CA PHE A 69 11.79 18.58 -3.81
C PHE A 69 11.07 19.91 -3.95
N ILE A 70 9.75 19.90 -3.82
CA ILE A 70 8.89 21.09 -3.92
C ILE A 70 8.17 21.24 -2.58
N GLY A 71 8.41 22.36 -1.89
CA GLY A 71 7.73 22.66 -0.64
C GLY A 71 6.29 23.12 -0.88
N GLY A 72 5.34 22.57 -0.11
CA GLY A 72 3.95 23.03 -0.12
C GLY A 72 2.93 21.91 0.04
N ASP A 73 1.66 22.28 -0.06
CA ASP A 73 0.54 21.34 -0.02
C ASP A 73 0.39 20.60 -1.37
N GLY A 74 0.30 19.26 -1.31
CA GLY A 74 0.20 18.40 -2.50
C GLY A 74 -1.02 18.67 -3.36
N ARG A 75 -2.17 18.99 -2.73
CA ARG A 75 -3.39 19.31 -3.47
C ARG A 75 -3.29 20.65 -4.18
N ASN A 76 -2.73 21.67 -3.51
CA ASN A 76 -2.45 22.96 -4.13
C ASN A 76 -1.48 22.83 -5.30
N TYR A 77 -0.46 21.98 -5.19
CA TYR A 77 0.44 21.71 -6.31
C TYR A 77 -0.30 21.13 -7.52
N ILE A 78 -1.12 20.10 -7.32
CA ILE A 78 -1.89 19.48 -8.41
C ILE A 78 -2.86 20.48 -9.04
N LEU A 79 -3.50 21.34 -8.25
CA LEU A 79 -4.42 22.37 -8.75
C LEU A 79 -3.76 23.38 -9.70
N LEU A 80 -2.45 23.61 -9.57
CA LEU A 80 -1.73 24.68 -10.27
C LEU A 80 -0.78 24.17 -11.35
N THR A 81 -0.42 22.89 -11.32
CA THR A 81 0.54 22.32 -12.27
C THR A 81 -0.11 22.03 -13.62
N ASN A 82 0.65 22.25 -14.69
CA ASN A 82 0.30 21.79 -16.05
C ASN A 82 1.06 20.51 -16.43
N LYS A 83 1.88 19.96 -15.51
CA LYS A 83 2.61 18.71 -15.74
C LYS A 83 1.66 17.52 -15.66
N LYS A 84 1.98 16.48 -16.43
CA LYS A 84 1.38 15.16 -16.30
C LYS A 84 2.41 14.14 -15.84
N TYR A 85 1.94 13.07 -15.22
CA TYR A 85 2.78 12.04 -14.63
C TYR A 85 2.35 10.64 -15.07
N ASP A 86 3.33 9.77 -15.20
CA ASP A 86 3.11 8.34 -15.44
C ASP A 86 2.76 7.63 -14.13
N ILE A 87 3.30 8.14 -13.00
CA ILE A 87 3.03 7.61 -11.67
C ILE A 87 2.67 8.76 -10.73
N ILE A 88 1.58 8.58 -9.99
CA ILE A 88 1.27 9.40 -8.82
C ILE A 88 1.23 8.46 -7.62
N SER A 89 2.14 8.65 -6.67
CA SER A 89 2.20 7.86 -5.44
C SER A 89 1.99 8.76 -4.22
N CYS A 90 0.88 8.55 -3.53
CA CYS A 90 0.46 9.39 -2.41
C CYS A 90 0.61 8.63 -1.10
N ASP A 91 1.52 9.12 -0.27
CA ASP A 91 1.83 8.61 1.07
C ASP A 91 1.67 9.70 2.14
N PRO A 92 0.48 10.33 2.23
CA PRO A 92 0.26 11.40 3.19
C PRO A 92 0.15 10.85 4.62
N THR A 93 0.07 11.77 5.58
CA THR A 93 -0.40 11.41 6.93
C THR A 93 -1.85 10.89 6.87
N HIS A 94 -2.26 10.18 7.91
CA HIS A 94 -3.59 9.56 8.02
C HIS A 94 -4.75 10.56 7.76
N PRO A 95 -5.82 10.20 7.03
CA PRO A 95 -6.92 11.12 6.68
C PRO A 95 -7.58 11.78 7.89
N THR A 96 -7.80 11.01 8.96
CA THR A 96 -8.39 11.52 10.21
C THR A 96 -7.46 12.41 11.02
N LEU A 97 -6.20 12.58 10.61
CA LEU A 97 -5.19 13.42 11.27
C LEU A 97 -4.85 14.67 10.44
N GLY A 98 -5.83 15.19 9.68
CA GLY A 98 -5.70 16.45 8.96
C GLY A 98 -5.34 16.32 7.47
N CYS A 99 -5.39 15.11 6.91
CA CYS A 99 -5.15 14.87 5.47
C CYS A 99 -6.39 14.45 4.69
N ASN A 100 -7.60 14.61 5.24
CA ASN A 100 -8.86 14.26 4.56
C ASN A 100 -8.98 14.92 3.16
N ASN A 101 -8.45 16.12 2.98
CA ASN A 101 -8.44 16.84 1.70
C ASN A 101 -7.68 16.08 0.59
N LEU A 102 -6.86 15.09 0.91
CA LEU A 102 -6.18 14.16 -0.01
C LEU A 102 -6.92 12.82 -0.17
N TYR A 103 -8.17 12.74 0.28
CA TYR A 103 -9.03 11.55 0.20
C TYR A 103 -10.46 11.87 -0.25
N THR A 104 -10.68 13.04 -0.85
CA THR A 104 -11.99 13.42 -1.41
C THR A 104 -12.10 13.02 -2.88
N LYS A 105 -13.35 12.90 -3.36
CA LYS A 105 -13.63 12.67 -4.78
C LYS A 105 -12.96 13.72 -5.66
N GLU A 106 -13.06 14.99 -5.27
CA GLU A 106 -12.49 16.13 -6.00
C GLU A 106 -10.96 16.02 -6.09
N TYR A 107 -10.30 15.63 -4.99
CA TYR A 107 -8.85 15.37 -5.00
C TYR A 107 -8.47 14.24 -5.96
N PHE A 108 -9.18 13.12 -5.94
CA PHE A 108 -8.89 12.02 -6.85
C PHE A 108 -9.18 12.39 -8.31
N GLN A 109 -10.19 13.25 -8.58
CA GLN A 109 -10.44 13.79 -9.92
C GLN A 109 -9.29 14.68 -10.39
N LEU A 110 -8.72 15.50 -9.50
CA LEU A 110 -7.52 16.28 -9.79
C LEU A 110 -6.33 15.36 -10.13
N CYS A 111 -6.06 14.35 -9.31
CA CYS A 111 -5.02 13.35 -9.61
C CYS A 111 -5.24 12.70 -10.99
N LYS A 112 -6.48 12.28 -11.28
CA LYS A 112 -6.82 11.68 -12.59
C LYS A 112 -6.55 12.61 -13.76
N SER A 113 -6.79 13.92 -13.61
CA SER A 113 -6.61 14.91 -14.67
C SER A 113 -5.14 15.14 -15.08
N ILE A 114 -4.20 14.84 -14.18
CA ILE A 114 -2.76 14.99 -14.40
C ILE A 114 -2.04 13.65 -14.63
N LEU A 115 -2.76 12.53 -14.80
CA LEU A 115 -2.16 11.28 -15.26
C LEU A 115 -1.96 11.31 -16.78
N ASN A 116 -0.85 10.73 -17.23
CA ASN A 116 -0.66 10.33 -18.63
C ASN A 116 -1.52 9.10 -18.96
N GLU A 117 -1.60 8.79 -20.25
CA GLU A 117 -2.14 7.50 -20.71
C GLU A 117 -1.31 6.35 -20.09
N ASN A 118 -1.97 5.26 -19.68
CA ASN A 118 -1.37 4.18 -18.90
C ASN A 118 -0.78 4.62 -17.55
N GLY A 119 -1.16 5.81 -17.07
CA GLY A 119 -0.70 6.32 -15.78
C GLY A 119 -1.25 5.52 -14.60
N VAL A 120 -0.44 5.37 -13.56
CA VAL A 120 -0.79 4.59 -12.35
C VAL A 120 -0.93 5.53 -11.15
N MET A 121 -2.08 5.48 -10.49
CA MET A 121 -2.30 6.15 -9.21
C MET A 121 -2.19 5.14 -8.08
N CYS A 122 -1.34 5.43 -7.10
CA CYS A 122 -1.22 4.68 -5.86
C CYS A 122 -1.55 5.57 -4.66
N GLN A 123 -2.43 5.10 -3.79
CA GLN A 123 -2.84 5.81 -2.58
C GLN A 123 -2.68 4.92 -1.36
N PHE A 124 -2.01 5.44 -0.32
CA PHE A 124 -1.95 4.81 0.99
C PHE A 124 -3.37 4.59 1.56
N LEU A 125 -3.68 3.33 1.90
CA LEU A 125 -4.94 2.92 2.51
C LEU A 125 -4.68 2.42 3.96
N PRO A 126 -4.94 3.25 4.97
CA PRO A 126 -4.86 2.79 6.36
C PRO A 126 -6.00 1.83 6.67
N LEU A 127 -5.70 0.78 7.43
CA LEU A 127 -6.71 -0.13 7.99
C LEU A 127 -7.06 0.22 9.44
N HIS A 128 -6.22 1.00 10.12
CA HIS A 128 -6.42 1.45 11.50
C HIS A 128 -7.08 2.83 11.53
N LYS A 129 -7.50 3.29 12.73
CA LYS A 129 -8.06 4.63 12.95
C LYS A 129 -9.22 5.01 12.01
N LEU A 130 -9.92 4.00 11.49
CA LEU A 130 -11.11 4.10 10.66
C LEU A 130 -12.09 3.02 11.11
N SER A 131 -13.32 3.39 11.45
CA SER A 131 -14.41 2.42 11.54
C SER A 131 -14.62 1.71 10.19
N LEU A 132 -15.27 0.55 10.20
CA LEU A 132 -15.58 -0.18 8.97
C LEU A 132 -16.34 0.67 7.94
N ASN A 133 -17.20 1.58 8.40
CA ASN A 133 -17.92 2.48 7.51
C ASN A 133 -16.98 3.49 6.85
N GLU A 134 -16.11 4.15 7.62
CA GLU A 134 -15.13 5.12 7.08
C GLU A 134 -14.13 4.44 6.15
N PHE A 135 -13.67 3.23 6.49
CA PHE A 135 -12.81 2.42 5.62
C PHE A 135 -13.46 2.13 4.26
N LYS A 136 -14.75 1.76 4.26
CA LYS A 136 -15.53 1.59 3.02
C LYS A 136 -15.73 2.89 2.25
N ILE A 137 -15.99 4.00 2.94
CA ILE A 137 -16.13 5.33 2.32
C ILE A 137 -14.84 5.71 1.59
N LEU A 138 -13.69 5.51 2.22
CA LEU A 138 -12.38 5.83 1.61
C LEU A 138 -12.20 5.06 0.29
N ILE A 139 -12.36 3.74 0.33
CA ILE A 139 -12.21 2.87 -0.85
C ILE A 139 -13.27 3.21 -1.91
N LYS A 140 -14.52 3.47 -1.50
CA LYS A 140 -15.62 3.85 -2.40
C LYS A 140 -15.35 5.16 -3.12
N THR A 141 -14.78 6.11 -2.41
CA THR A 141 -14.48 7.44 -2.95
C THR A 141 -13.44 7.32 -4.06
N PHE A 142 -12.36 6.58 -3.79
CA PHE A 142 -11.31 6.29 -4.77
C PHE A 142 -11.87 5.56 -6.00
N SER A 143 -12.59 4.44 -5.80
CA SER A 143 -13.13 3.65 -6.91
C SER A 143 -14.26 4.35 -7.69
N SER A 144 -14.89 5.38 -7.11
CA SER A 144 -15.87 6.21 -7.84
C SER A 144 -15.26 7.10 -8.91
N VAL A 145 -13.95 7.39 -8.81
CA VAL A 145 -13.20 8.20 -9.78
C VAL A 145 -12.40 7.31 -10.73
N PHE A 146 -11.91 6.18 -10.22
CA PHE A 146 -11.12 5.19 -10.95
C PHE A 146 -11.86 3.84 -11.02
N PRO A 147 -12.59 3.54 -12.09
CA PRO A 147 -13.32 2.28 -12.21
C PRO A 147 -12.43 1.04 -12.10
N HIS A 148 -11.24 1.08 -12.71
CA HIS A 148 -10.23 0.04 -12.65
C HIS A 148 -9.37 0.19 -11.39
N THR A 149 -9.97 -0.13 -10.25
CA THR A 149 -9.31 -0.07 -8.93
C THR A 149 -8.98 -1.46 -8.42
N THR A 150 -7.78 -1.64 -7.89
CA THR A 150 -7.38 -2.82 -7.13
C THR A 150 -6.93 -2.46 -5.73
N VAL A 151 -7.07 -3.40 -4.79
CA VAL A 151 -6.62 -3.25 -3.40
C VAL A 151 -5.53 -4.26 -3.11
N TRP A 152 -4.38 -3.76 -2.69
CA TRP A 152 -3.20 -4.55 -2.33
C TRP A 152 -2.92 -4.42 -0.83
N LEU A 153 -2.34 -5.43 -0.21
CA LEU A 153 -2.00 -5.43 1.22
C LEU A 153 -0.49 -5.52 1.43
N ALA A 154 0.10 -4.43 1.91
CA ALA A 154 1.49 -4.36 2.37
C ALA A 154 1.53 -4.58 3.89
N HIS A 155 1.59 -5.85 4.32
CA HIS A 155 1.66 -6.26 5.73
C HIS A 155 0.49 -5.72 6.58
N SER A 156 0.65 -4.53 7.17
CA SER A 156 -0.32 -3.88 8.07
C SER A 156 -1.15 -2.78 7.41
N HIS A 157 -0.85 -2.43 6.16
CA HIS A 157 -1.51 -1.34 5.44
C HIS A 157 -1.97 -1.79 4.07
N GLY A 158 -3.00 -1.15 3.55
CA GLY A 158 -3.47 -1.35 2.19
C GLY A 158 -2.83 -0.34 1.25
N ILE A 159 -2.92 -0.63 -0.04
CA ILE A 159 -2.63 0.29 -1.12
C ILE A 159 -3.79 0.21 -2.10
N LEU A 160 -4.38 1.36 -2.42
CA LEU A 160 -5.31 1.50 -3.52
C LEU A 160 -4.49 1.80 -4.78
N VAL A 161 -4.72 1.01 -5.82
CA VAL A 161 -4.08 1.20 -7.12
C VAL A 161 -5.16 1.42 -8.16
N ALA A 162 -4.95 2.40 -9.02
CA ALA A 162 -5.82 2.68 -10.16
C ALA A 162 -5.03 2.85 -11.45
N THR A 163 -5.65 2.38 -12.52
CA THR A 163 -5.24 2.50 -13.92
C THR A 163 -6.41 3.04 -14.76
N ASP A 164 -6.15 3.39 -16.02
CA ASP A 164 -7.18 3.79 -17.00
C ASP A 164 -7.78 2.59 -17.76
N HIS A 165 -7.23 1.40 -17.58
CA HIS A 165 -7.67 0.12 -18.17
C HIS A 165 -7.69 -1.00 -17.12
N GLU A 166 -8.34 -2.12 -17.43
CA GLU A 166 -8.30 -3.33 -16.59
C GLU A 166 -6.85 -3.78 -16.38
N LEU A 167 -6.51 -4.10 -15.13
CA LEU A 167 -5.14 -4.46 -14.78
C LEU A 167 -4.81 -5.87 -15.27
N ASP A 168 -3.75 -5.99 -16.06
CA ASP A 168 -3.13 -7.25 -16.47
C ASP A 168 -1.63 -7.17 -16.22
N ILE A 169 -1.10 -8.04 -15.36
CA ILE A 169 0.31 -8.07 -14.98
C ILE A 169 0.89 -9.41 -15.41
N ASP A 170 1.92 -9.38 -16.25
CA ASP A 170 2.70 -10.56 -16.57
C ASP A 170 3.65 -10.91 -15.41
N PHE A 171 3.50 -12.10 -14.83
CA PHE A 171 4.34 -12.57 -13.72
C PHE A 171 5.81 -12.68 -14.07
N THR A 172 6.15 -13.02 -15.32
CA THR A 172 7.55 -13.12 -15.78
C THR A 172 8.19 -11.74 -15.77
N ILE A 173 7.47 -10.72 -16.26
CA ILE A 173 7.94 -9.33 -16.23
C ILE A 173 8.08 -8.84 -14.79
N LEU A 174 7.05 -9.07 -13.95
CA LEU A 174 7.09 -8.76 -12.53
C LEU A 174 8.31 -9.37 -11.84
N ARG A 175 8.54 -10.68 -12.01
CA ARG A 175 9.67 -11.40 -11.41
C ARG A 175 11.00 -10.82 -11.83
N ASN A 176 11.18 -10.56 -13.13
CA ASN A 176 12.43 -10.01 -13.65
C ASN A 176 12.69 -8.60 -13.09
N ASN A 177 11.64 -7.77 -12.99
CA ASN A 177 11.75 -6.42 -12.43
C ASN A 177 12.08 -6.45 -10.93
N LEU A 178 11.46 -7.37 -10.18
CA LEU A 178 11.74 -7.56 -8.75
C LEU A 178 13.19 -7.97 -8.49
N GLN A 179 13.76 -8.87 -9.31
CA GLN A 179 15.15 -9.32 -9.18
C GLN A 179 16.19 -8.20 -9.37
N ASN A 180 15.81 -7.09 -10.01
CA ASN A 180 16.69 -5.96 -10.24
C ASN A 180 16.68 -4.93 -9.10
N LEU A 181 15.79 -5.08 -8.11
CA LEU A 181 15.72 -4.18 -6.96
C LEU A 181 16.85 -4.45 -5.96
N GLN A 182 17.05 -3.53 -5.02
CA GLN A 182 17.99 -3.73 -3.90
C GLN A 182 17.29 -4.18 -2.61
N ASP A 183 15.96 -4.26 -2.60
CA ASP A 183 15.14 -4.61 -1.42
C ASP A 183 15.02 -6.13 -1.22
N ASP A 184 15.80 -6.63 -0.24
CA ASP A 184 15.86 -8.04 0.19
C ASP A 184 14.50 -8.69 0.53
N ILE A 185 13.50 -7.90 0.92
CA ILE A 185 12.21 -8.42 1.40
C ILE A 185 11.20 -8.54 0.25
N LEU A 186 11.29 -7.69 -0.76
CA LEU A 186 10.33 -7.68 -1.88
C LEU A 186 10.71 -8.62 -3.03
N PHE A 187 11.89 -9.25 -3.02
CA PHE A 187 12.36 -10.11 -4.12
C PHE A 187 11.47 -11.31 -4.47
N ASP A 188 10.56 -11.72 -3.58
CA ASP A 188 9.71 -12.88 -3.84
C ASP A 188 8.47 -12.47 -4.66
N PRO A 189 8.42 -12.80 -5.97
CA PRO A 189 7.29 -12.44 -6.82
C PRO A 189 5.97 -13.07 -6.34
N TYR A 190 6.02 -14.21 -5.63
CA TYR A 190 4.83 -14.85 -5.11
C TYR A 190 4.24 -14.09 -3.92
N LEU A 191 5.07 -13.51 -3.05
CA LEU A 191 4.61 -12.61 -1.97
C LEU A 191 3.89 -11.40 -2.56
N PHE A 192 4.46 -10.83 -3.61
CA PHE A 192 3.81 -9.74 -4.33
C PHE A 192 2.46 -10.19 -4.92
N THR A 193 2.41 -11.32 -5.63
CA THR A 193 1.18 -11.84 -6.25
C THR A 193 0.05 -12.04 -5.22
N ILE A 194 0.35 -12.59 -4.05
CA ILE A 194 -0.67 -12.83 -3.01
C ILE A 194 -1.06 -11.57 -2.22
N SER A 195 -0.32 -10.47 -2.38
CA SER A 195 -0.66 -9.19 -1.76
C SER A 195 -1.85 -8.52 -2.45
N LEU A 196 -2.17 -8.87 -3.70
CA LEU A 196 -3.41 -8.51 -4.36
C LEU A 196 -4.60 -9.14 -3.63
N LEU A 197 -5.45 -8.30 -3.04
CA LEU A 197 -6.66 -8.75 -2.35
C LEU A 197 -7.88 -8.63 -3.23
N CYS A 198 -8.15 -7.44 -3.79
CA CYS A 198 -9.40 -7.18 -4.50
C CYS A 198 -9.12 -6.63 -5.90
N ASP A 199 -9.83 -7.17 -6.89
CA ASP A 199 -10.04 -6.55 -8.20
C ASP A 199 -11.13 -5.48 -8.13
N GLU A 200 -11.48 -4.90 -9.27
CA GLU A 200 -12.52 -3.88 -9.40
C GLU A 200 -13.91 -4.37 -8.96
N ASP A 201 -14.30 -5.61 -9.32
CA ASP A 201 -15.57 -6.20 -8.91
C ASP A 201 -15.63 -6.41 -7.40
N ALA A 202 -14.60 -7.05 -6.82
CA ALA A 202 -14.50 -7.26 -5.39
C ALA A 202 -14.51 -5.95 -4.61
N THR A 203 -13.81 -4.93 -5.11
CA THR A 203 -13.81 -3.57 -4.54
C THR A 203 -15.20 -2.94 -4.56
N ASN A 204 -15.91 -3.05 -5.69
CA ASN A 204 -17.27 -2.55 -5.84
C ASN A 204 -18.27 -3.30 -4.93
N ARG A 205 -18.15 -4.62 -4.80
CA ARG A 205 -18.98 -5.42 -3.90
C ARG A 205 -18.70 -5.11 -2.43
N PHE A 206 -17.43 -4.94 -2.05
CA PHE A 206 -17.03 -4.62 -0.67
C PHE A 206 -17.61 -3.26 -0.21
N THR A 207 -17.56 -2.27 -1.11
CA THR A 207 -17.98 -0.89 -0.85
C THR A 207 -19.43 -0.60 -1.20
N LYS A 208 -20.23 -1.63 -1.54
CA LYS A 208 -21.64 -1.47 -1.90
C LYS A 208 -22.41 -0.75 -0.78
N GLY A 209 -23.07 0.34 -1.15
CA GLY A 209 -23.88 1.17 -0.24
C GLY A 209 -23.09 2.17 0.59
N ALA A 210 -21.76 2.23 0.48
CA ALA A 210 -20.97 3.27 1.13
C ALA A 210 -21.20 4.63 0.46
N THR A 211 -21.13 5.70 1.26
CA THR A 211 -21.18 7.07 0.75
C THR A 211 -19.83 7.48 0.15
N ILE A 212 -19.82 8.62 -0.54
CA ILE A 212 -18.62 9.20 -1.15
C ILE A 212 -18.17 10.38 -0.27
N ASN A 213 -16.89 10.40 0.05
CA ASN A 213 -16.21 11.51 0.71
C ASN A 213 -15.98 12.63 -0.30
N THR A 214 -16.52 13.82 -0.03
CA THR A 214 -16.36 14.99 -0.89
C THR A 214 -15.89 16.19 -0.09
N ASP A 215 -15.40 17.23 -0.75
CA ASP A 215 -15.02 18.46 -0.06
C ASP A 215 -16.18 19.08 0.75
N ASN A 216 -17.40 18.99 0.22
CA ASN A 216 -18.60 19.52 0.87
C ASN A 216 -19.18 18.57 1.94
N ASN A 217 -18.83 17.28 1.90
CA ASN A 217 -19.22 16.28 2.90
C ASN A 217 -17.98 15.45 3.28
N PRO A 218 -17.06 16.02 4.07
CA PRO A 218 -15.78 15.40 4.39
C PRO A 218 -15.94 14.38 5.53
N TYR A 219 -16.59 13.26 5.24
CA TYR A 219 -16.88 12.18 6.20
C TYR A 219 -15.63 11.64 6.92
N LEU A 220 -14.45 11.67 6.28
CA LEU A 220 -13.21 11.17 6.89
C LEU A 220 -12.50 12.23 7.77
N GLU A 221 -12.93 13.49 7.73
CA GLU A 221 -12.38 14.57 8.56
C GLU A 221 -12.99 14.55 9.97
N PHE A 222 -14.32 14.40 10.04
CA PHE A 222 -15.07 14.38 11.29
C PHE A 222 -15.16 12.97 11.87
N PHE A 223 -14.01 12.41 12.23
CA PHE A 223 -13.95 11.09 12.84
C PHE A 223 -14.60 11.07 14.24
N THR A 224 -15.05 9.90 14.65
CA THR A 224 -15.65 9.69 15.97
C THR A 224 -14.67 8.96 16.90
N PRO A 225 -14.89 8.94 18.24
CA PRO A 225 -14.11 8.08 19.12
C PRO A 225 -14.15 6.59 18.72
N ASN A 226 -15.19 6.16 18.00
CA ASN A 226 -15.25 4.81 17.46
C ASN A 226 -14.19 4.56 16.38
N SER A 227 -13.75 5.58 15.65
CA SER A 227 -12.78 5.47 14.56
C SER A 227 -11.38 5.12 15.09
N ILE A 228 -10.99 5.61 16.26
CA ILE A 228 -9.64 5.41 16.84
C ILE A 228 -9.47 4.10 17.63
N LYS A 229 -10.51 3.26 17.70
CA LYS A 229 -10.45 1.96 18.35
C LYS A 229 -9.40 1.06 17.71
N ARG A 230 -8.59 0.37 18.53
CA ARG A 230 -7.53 -0.53 18.05
C ARG A 230 -8.10 -1.71 17.28
N GLU A 231 -9.27 -2.21 17.69
CA GLU A 231 -9.95 -3.36 17.06
C GLU A 231 -10.37 -3.07 15.61
N ASN A 232 -10.47 -1.81 15.22
CA ASN A 232 -10.84 -1.45 13.86
C ASN A 232 -9.85 -2.00 12.83
N TRP A 233 -8.57 -2.12 13.18
CA TRP A 233 -7.59 -2.69 12.25
C TRP A 233 -7.94 -4.14 11.88
N ASP A 234 -8.22 -5.00 12.87
CA ASP A 234 -8.58 -6.39 12.57
C ASP A 234 -10.00 -6.54 12.02
N ILE A 235 -10.93 -5.64 12.39
CA ILE A 235 -12.27 -5.59 11.78
C ILE A 235 -12.17 -5.26 10.29
N ASN A 236 -11.40 -4.24 9.93
CA ASN A 236 -11.24 -3.81 8.54
C ASN A 236 -10.51 -4.87 7.71
N LEU A 237 -9.41 -5.44 8.23
CA LEU A 237 -8.71 -6.54 7.57
C LEU A 237 -9.64 -7.75 7.39
N SER A 238 -10.33 -8.19 8.45
CA SER A 238 -11.24 -9.34 8.40
C SER A 238 -12.42 -9.13 7.45
N ALA A 239 -12.88 -7.89 7.29
CA ALA A 239 -13.93 -7.55 6.34
C ALA A 239 -13.41 -7.59 4.89
N LEU A 240 -12.22 -7.05 4.64
CA LEU A 240 -11.63 -6.99 3.31
C LEU A 240 -11.24 -8.37 2.76
N ILE A 241 -10.61 -9.23 3.58
CA ILE A 241 -10.15 -10.56 3.14
C ILE A 241 -11.28 -11.49 2.70
N LYS A 242 -12.54 -11.23 3.09
CA LYS A 242 -13.73 -11.97 2.63
C LYS A 242 -14.02 -11.74 1.14
N PHE A 243 -13.50 -10.64 0.58
CA PHE A 243 -13.63 -10.28 -0.82
C PHE A 243 -12.35 -10.59 -1.60
N ARG A 244 -11.43 -11.35 -1.00
CA ARG A 244 -10.20 -11.77 -1.68
C ARG A 244 -10.52 -12.51 -2.97
N ILE A 245 -9.83 -12.16 -4.03
CA ILE A 245 -9.89 -12.85 -5.32
C ILE A 245 -8.77 -13.88 -5.50
N ASP A 246 -8.90 -14.72 -6.53
CA ASP A 246 -7.76 -15.46 -7.06
C ASP A 246 -6.88 -14.50 -7.86
N PRO A 247 -5.62 -14.23 -7.46
CA PRO A 247 -4.77 -13.27 -8.16
C PRO A 247 -4.48 -13.67 -9.60
N GLN A 248 -4.66 -14.94 -9.99
CA GLN A 248 -4.50 -15.40 -11.38
C GLN A 248 -5.50 -14.78 -12.36
N LYS A 249 -6.53 -14.06 -11.87
CA LYS A 249 -7.43 -13.25 -12.71
C LYS A 249 -6.78 -11.99 -13.29
N ILE A 250 -5.75 -11.47 -12.60
CA ILE A 250 -5.06 -10.22 -12.93
C ILE A 250 -3.59 -10.50 -13.28
N ILE A 251 -2.98 -11.49 -12.62
CA ILE A 251 -1.57 -11.81 -12.76
C ILE A 251 -1.44 -13.09 -13.60
N THR A 252 -1.01 -12.93 -14.85
CA THR A 252 -0.91 -13.99 -15.86
C THR A 252 0.49 -14.61 -15.88
N ASN A 253 0.67 -15.72 -16.61
CA ASN A 253 1.97 -16.36 -16.83
C ASN A 253 2.75 -16.76 -15.56
N ILE A 254 2.05 -17.15 -14.49
CA ILE A 254 2.66 -17.67 -13.24
C ILE A 254 3.52 -18.91 -13.53
N ASP A 255 4.81 -18.88 -13.17
CA ASP A 255 5.77 -19.98 -13.40
C ASP A 255 5.35 -21.30 -12.73
N ASP A 256 5.00 -21.24 -11.45
CA ASP A 256 4.66 -22.40 -10.61
C ASP A 256 3.37 -22.11 -9.82
N LYS A 257 2.27 -22.63 -10.35
CA LYS A 257 0.93 -22.48 -9.76
C LYS A 257 0.77 -23.25 -8.45
N ASP A 258 1.48 -24.37 -8.29
CA ASP A 258 1.44 -25.14 -7.04
C ASP A 258 2.16 -24.38 -5.92
N LYS A 259 3.29 -23.74 -6.23
CA LYS A 259 3.96 -22.82 -5.33
C LYS A 259 3.04 -21.64 -4.99
N LEU A 260 2.42 -20.98 -5.96
CA LEU A 260 1.44 -19.91 -5.69
C LEU A 260 0.32 -20.38 -4.75
N ASN A 261 -0.21 -21.59 -4.96
CA ASN A 261 -1.25 -22.14 -4.10
C ASN A 261 -0.76 -22.36 -2.66
N ARG A 262 0.47 -22.82 -2.44
CA ARG A 262 1.08 -22.89 -1.09
C ARG A 262 1.15 -21.52 -0.44
N TYR A 263 1.55 -20.48 -1.19
CA TYR A 263 1.56 -19.09 -0.71
C TYR A 263 0.16 -18.62 -0.31
N LEU A 264 -0.85 -18.83 -1.17
CA LEU A 264 -2.24 -18.43 -0.88
C LEU A 264 -2.81 -19.13 0.35
N ILE A 265 -2.53 -20.42 0.54
CA ILE A 265 -2.99 -21.16 1.73
C ILE A 265 -2.24 -20.66 2.98
N ALA A 266 -0.91 -20.56 2.92
CA ALA A 266 -0.10 -20.10 4.05
C ALA A 266 -0.47 -18.67 4.48
N GLN A 267 -0.77 -17.79 3.53
CA GLN A 267 -1.12 -16.40 3.81
C GLN A 267 -2.41 -16.26 4.63
N LYS A 268 -3.37 -17.19 4.50
CA LYS A 268 -4.56 -17.18 5.36
C LYS A 268 -4.18 -17.30 6.84
N TYR A 269 -3.22 -18.15 7.14
CA TYR A 269 -2.69 -18.31 8.49
C TYR A 269 -1.83 -17.11 8.90
N PHE A 270 -1.02 -16.56 7.99
CA PHE A 270 -0.26 -15.34 8.25
C PHE A 270 -1.17 -14.16 8.65
N LEU A 271 -2.22 -13.89 7.87
CA LEU A 271 -3.17 -12.83 8.16
C LEU A 271 -3.94 -13.07 9.46
N ASN A 272 -4.30 -14.33 9.75
CA ASN A 272 -4.86 -14.69 11.05
C ASN A 272 -3.89 -14.40 12.21
N GLY A 273 -2.60 -14.70 12.03
CA GLY A 273 -1.56 -14.37 12.99
C GLY A 273 -1.46 -12.88 13.27
N LEU A 274 -1.54 -12.04 12.23
CA LEU A 274 -1.58 -10.58 12.40
C LEU A 274 -2.86 -10.09 13.12
N ILE A 275 -4.01 -10.71 12.87
CA ILE A 275 -5.26 -10.44 13.61
C ILE A 275 -5.10 -10.80 15.10
N CYS A 276 -4.56 -11.97 15.40
CA CYS A 276 -4.24 -12.39 16.77
C CYS A 276 -3.26 -11.43 17.44
N LYS A 277 -2.24 -10.94 16.70
CA LYS A 277 -1.32 -9.90 17.18
C LYS A 277 -2.04 -8.64 17.60
N ASN A 278 -2.96 -8.14 16.77
CA ASN A 278 -3.70 -6.93 17.10
C ASN A 278 -4.54 -7.10 18.39
N ARG A 279 -5.10 -8.30 18.58
CA ARG A 279 -5.92 -8.67 19.75
C ARG A 279 -5.12 -9.01 21.02
N GLY A 280 -3.79 -9.13 20.91
CA GLY A 280 -2.94 -9.57 22.02
C GLY A 280 -3.01 -11.07 22.31
N ASP A 281 -3.52 -11.88 21.37
CA ASP A 281 -3.62 -13.33 21.51
C ASP A 281 -2.34 -14.02 21.03
N ILE A 282 -1.34 -14.01 21.91
CA ILE A 282 0.03 -14.48 21.61
C ILE A 282 0.05 -15.96 21.22
N ARG A 283 -0.77 -16.80 21.88
CA ARG A 283 -0.79 -18.23 21.62
C ARG A 283 -1.26 -18.52 20.19
N ASN A 284 -2.42 -17.98 19.80
CA ASN A 284 -2.97 -18.21 18.47
C ASN A 284 -2.14 -17.51 17.39
N LEU A 285 -1.45 -16.41 17.71
CA LEU A 285 -0.46 -15.80 16.84
C LEU A 285 0.66 -16.78 16.47
N ILE A 286 1.31 -17.39 17.48
CA ILE A 286 2.44 -18.30 17.27
C ILE A 286 1.97 -19.55 16.52
N GLU A 287 0.83 -20.12 16.92
CA GLU A 287 0.25 -21.29 16.25
C GLU A 287 -0.07 -20.99 14.77
N SER A 288 -0.59 -19.80 14.47
CA SER A 288 -0.91 -19.38 13.10
C SER A 288 0.35 -19.22 12.24
N PHE A 289 1.39 -18.53 12.72
CA PHE A 289 2.64 -18.39 11.97
C PHE A 289 3.37 -19.71 11.79
N LYS A 290 3.37 -20.60 12.79
CA LYS A 290 3.90 -21.96 12.64
C LYS A 290 3.16 -22.76 11.57
N MET A 291 1.83 -22.63 11.49
CA MET A 291 1.04 -23.29 10.45
C MET A 291 1.34 -22.72 9.06
N ALA A 292 1.47 -21.39 8.94
CA ALA A 292 1.88 -20.75 7.69
C ALA A 292 3.23 -21.29 7.19
N LEU A 293 4.24 -21.38 8.07
CA LEU A 293 5.56 -21.93 7.72
C LEU A 293 5.55 -23.43 7.46
N LYS A 294 4.66 -24.20 8.11
CA LYS A 294 4.49 -25.62 7.82
C LYS A 294 4.00 -25.84 6.39
N ILE A 295 3.12 -24.96 5.91
CA ILE A 295 2.54 -25.03 4.56
C ILE A 295 3.50 -24.47 3.51
N ASN A 296 4.18 -23.37 3.85
CA ASN A 296 5.14 -22.71 2.97
C ASN A 296 6.42 -22.36 3.73
N PRO A 297 7.37 -23.31 3.85
CA PRO A 297 8.61 -23.10 4.60
C PRO A 297 9.58 -22.13 3.91
N GLU A 298 9.37 -21.86 2.61
CA GLU A 298 10.18 -20.93 1.82
C GLU A 298 9.82 -19.45 2.08
N ASN A 299 8.70 -19.18 2.77
CA ASN A 299 8.24 -17.82 3.03
C ASN A 299 9.13 -17.11 4.08
N VAL A 300 10.08 -16.31 3.60
CA VAL A 300 11.05 -15.58 4.42
C VAL A 300 10.37 -14.51 5.29
N GLU A 301 9.35 -13.82 4.77
CA GLU A 301 8.59 -12.80 5.51
C GLU A 301 7.99 -13.40 6.78
N THR A 302 7.23 -14.49 6.67
CA THR A 302 6.59 -15.15 7.81
C THR A 302 7.62 -15.57 8.85
N LYS A 303 8.79 -16.04 8.41
CA LYS A 303 9.89 -16.43 9.30
C LYS A 303 10.42 -15.21 10.07
N ILE A 304 10.71 -14.11 9.39
CA ILE A 304 11.19 -12.86 10.02
C ILE A 304 10.16 -12.35 11.04
N PHE A 305 8.87 -12.34 10.69
CA PHE A 305 7.81 -11.91 11.59
C PHE A 305 7.76 -12.79 12.84
N LEU A 306 7.76 -14.12 12.69
CA LEU A 306 7.73 -15.02 13.84
C LEU A 306 8.96 -14.85 14.73
N GLU A 307 10.16 -14.75 14.16
CA GLU A 307 11.39 -14.54 14.93
C GLU A 307 11.36 -13.23 15.72
N ASN A 308 10.87 -12.14 15.12
CA ASN A 308 10.75 -10.85 15.79
C ASN A 308 9.75 -10.91 16.95
N GLU A 309 8.60 -11.56 16.80
CA GLU A 309 7.64 -11.74 17.89
C GLU A 309 8.23 -12.58 19.03
N LEU A 310 8.92 -13.68 18.72
CA LEU A 310 9.56 -14.53 19.73
C LEU A 310 10.67 -13.77 20.49
N ARG A 311 11.48 -12.96 19.80
CA ARG A 311 12.49 -12.11 20.46
C ARG A 311 11.86 -11.10 21.40
N GLN A 312 10.77 -10.44 20.99
CA GLN A 312 10.06 -9.49 21.85
C GLN A 312 9.49 -10.19 23.10
N LEU A 313 8.91 -11.37 22.94
CA LEU A 313 8.40 -12.16 24.07
C LEU A 313 9.51 -12.58 25.04
N HIS A 314 10.66 -13.03 24.53
CA HIS A 314 11.80 -13.41 25.38
C HIS A 314 12.40 -12.22 26.13
N MET A 315 12.45 -11.03 25.50
CA MET A 315 12.86 -9.79 26.19
C MET A 315 11.89 -9.37 27.30
N LEU A 316 10.59 -9.58 27.11
CA LEU A 316 9.56 -9.24 28.09
C LEU A 316 9.42 -10.31 29.19
N HIS A 317 9.70 -11.57 28.86
CA HIS A 317 9.58 -12.73 29.75
C HIS A 317 10.71 -13.75 29.49
N PRO A 318 11.89 -13.58 30.13
CA PRO A 318 13.09 -14.39 29.87
C PRO A 318 12.96 -15.89 30.21
N SER A 319 11.88 -16.26 30.90
CA SER A 319 11.57 -17.62 31.35
C SER A 319 10.71 -18.43 30.37
N TYR A 320 10.43 -17.89 29.18
CA TYR A 320 9.80 -18.60 28.05
C TYR A 320 10.80 -18.82 26.90
#